data_AF-A0A6G0WXX1-F1
#
_entry.id   AF-A0A6G0WXX1-F1
#
_cell.length_a   1.000
_cell.length_b   1.000
_cell.length_c   1.000
_cell.angle_alpha   90.00
_cell.angle_beta   90.00
_cell.angle_gamma   90.00
#
_symmetry.space_group_name_H-M   'P 1'
#
loop_
_entity.id
_entity.type
_entity.pdbx_description
1 polymer ?
#
loop_
_entity_poly.entity_id
_entity_poly.type
_entity_poly.pdbx_seq_one_letter_code
_entity_poly.pdbx_strand_id
1 'polypeptide(L)'
;MAFQREVLPLQDLILKYMSKRYSSAMINDDTIARAHRICDPSRSKTHKIKQEFIRAVLQTGRFSDDTLPTSFFHPNLSRIEVNGAKISTVFVERMARVTTNLHHVNFSGCFRLTDDSILTLLKYCPDMKELDLQNCRKLTDETLNILIEHSAKLHSIDIGGNTNMTIEGITALIEKHPNHSKFLKLHISGHRMTDHTLKVIANKCRKLQSLAVGYCGLSDDALIALLDRRQSISSLHLHWNYKLTDRLLEYLGSQCPNLQELNICGVKTVSNDAIFAFVQAKMLANADEESKEREVKRLKRVDVKYTNVSKEVLAHTADAYPDLVVIS
;
A
#
# COMPACT_ATOMS: atom_id res chain seq x y z
N MET A 1 -24.93 12.79 43.04
CA MET A 1 -23.58 12.47 42.51
C MET A 1 -23.76 11.58 41.29
N ALA A 2 -23.56 12.12 40.09
CA ALA A 2 -23.62 11.35 38.86
C ALA A 2 -22.33 10.53 38.77
N PHE A 3 -22.45 9.20 38.76
CA PHE A 3 -21.34 8.31 38.40
C PHE A 3 -20.93 8.63 36.96
N GLN A 4 -19.85 9.40 36.78
CA GLN A 4 -19.13 9.43 35.51
C GLN A 4 -18.55 8.03 35.31
N ARG A 5 -19.25 7.19 34.53
CA ARG A 5 -18.64 5.97 34.00
C ARG A 5 -17.57 6.42 33.03
N GLU A 6 -16.31 6.14 33.35
CA GLU A 6 -15.23 6.24 32.38
C GLU A 6 -15.61 5.40 31.15
N VAL A 7 -15.77 6.07 30.02
CA VAL A 7 -15.99 5.41 28.73
C VAL A 7 -14.64 4.89 28.29
N LEU A 8 -14.45 3.58 28.38
CA LEU A 8 -13.25 2.91 27.89
C LEU A 8 -13.03 3.25 26.40
N PRO A 9 -11.77 3.43 25.94
CA PRO A 9 -11.45 3.48 24.53
C PRO A 9 -12.10 2.32 23.76
N LEU A 10 -12.55 2.55 22.52
CA LEU A 10 -13.25 1.55 21.71
C LEU A 10 -12.47 0.23 21.61
N GLN A 11 -11.14 0.31 21.53
CA GLN A 11 -10.24 -0.85 21.52
C GLN A 11 -10.34 -1.66 22.82
N ASP A 12 -10.28 -1.00 23.98
CA ASP A 12 -10.40 -1.66 25.30
C ASP A 12 -11.78 -2.26 25.52
N LEU A 13 -12.83 -1.59 25.01
CA LEU A 13 -14.19 -2.12 25.04
C LEU A 13 -14.30 -3.39 24.19
N ILE A 14 -13.79 -3.37 22.95
CA ILE A 14 -13.78 -4.52 22.04
C ILE A 14 -12.99 -5.67 22.65
N LEU A 15 -11.79 -5.44 23.17
CA LEU A 15 -10.96 -6.46 23.84
C LEU A 15 -11.68 -7.06 25.06
N LYS A 16 -12.34 -6.22 25.87
CA LYS A 16 -13.12 -6.64 27.04
C LYS A 16 -14.32 -7.52 26.66
N TYR A 17 -15.00 -7.25 25.55
CA TYR A 17 -16.11 -8.10 25.09
C TYR A 17 -15.61 -9.37 24.37
N MET A 18 -14.53 -9.29 23.60
CA MET A 18 -13.92 -10.41 22.88
C MET A 18 -13.22 -11.42 23.79
N SER A 19 -12.86 -11.03 25.03
CA SER A 19 -12.28 -11.92 26.05
C SER A 19 -13.32 -12.82 26.73
N LYS A 20 -14.62 -12.53 26.63
CA LYS A 20 -15.68 -13.43 27.10
C LYS A 20 -15.92 -14.54 26.05
N ARG A 21 -15.47 -15.75 26.37
CA ARG A 21 -15.38 -16.90 25.43
C ARG A 21 -16.74 -17.43 24.94
N TYR A 22 -16.69 -18.04 23.75
CA TYR A 22 -17.63 -18.99 23.12
C TYR A 22 -19.02 -18.50 22.71
N SER A 23 -19.09 -17.66 21.67
CA SER A 23 -20.28 -17.58 20.80
C SER A 23 -19.82 -17.63 19.35
N SER A 24 -20.46 -18.47 18.53
CA SER A 24 -20.21 -18.58 17.09
C SER A 24 -20.49 -17.28 16.34
N ALA A 25 -21.33 -16.40 16.92
CA ALA A 25 -21.41 -14.99 16.56
C ALA A 25 -20.58 -14.18 17.58
N MET A 26 -19.29 -13.98 17.30
CA MET A 26 -18.39 -13.23 18.21
C MET A 26 -18.82 -11.76 18.36
N ILE A 27 -19.49 -11.21 17.34
CA ILE A 27 -20.00 -9.84 17.30
C ILE A 27 -21.38 -9.89 16.63
N ASN A 28 -22.45 -9.84 17.44
CA ASN A 28 -23.84 -9.76 16.98
C ASN A 28 -24.38 -8.33 17.07
N ASP A 29 -25.55 -8.07 16.47
CA ASP A 29 -26.17 -6.74 16.48
C ASP A 29 -26.29 -6.14 17.90
N ASP A 30 -26.50 -6.97 18.93
CA ASP A 30 -26.52 -6.53 20.35
C ASP A 30 -25.15 -6.09 20.88
N THR A 31 -24.07 -6.77 20.48
CA THR A 31 -22.69 -6.44 20.88
C THR A 31 -22.23 -5.19 20.16
N ILE A 32 -22.60 -5.04 18.89
CA ILE A 32 -22.41 -3.81 18.15
C ILE A 32 -23.24 -2.70 18.81
N ALA A 33 -24.54 -2.87 19.05
CA ALA A 33 -25.39 -1.88 19.72
C ALA A 33 -24.88 -1.42 21.09
N ARG A 34 -24.27 -2.33 21.89
CA ARG A 34 -23.64 -1.99 23.18
C ARG A 34 -22.32 -1.24 23.05
N ALA A 35 -21.48 -1.58 22.07
CA ALA A 35 -20.33 -0.76 21.71
C ALA A 35 -20.75 0.61 21.13
N HIS A 36 -21.97 0.66 20.57
CA HIS A 36 -22.57 1.78 19.85
C HIS A 36 -23.65 2.54 20.64
N ARG A 37 -23.49 2.79 21.94
CA ARG A 37 -24.20 3.94 22.58
C ARG A 37 -23.90 5.29 21.92
N ILE A 38 -23.02 5.31 20.91
CA ILE A 38 -22.87 6.33 19.89
C ILE A 38 -23.28 5.70 18.54
N CYS A 39 -24.50 6.02 18.09
CA CYS A 39 -25.05 5.80 16.74
C CYS A 39 -25.11 4.34 16.22
N ASP A 40 -26.34 3.85 16.05
CA ASP A 40 -26.75 2.68 15.25
C ASP A 40 -25.81 2.43 14.05
N PRO A 41 -25.16 1.26 13.90
CA PRO A 41 -24.16 0.96 12.86
C PRO A 41 -24.70 1.02 11.43
N SER A 42 -26.00 0.73 11.28
CA SER A 42 -26.70 0.92 10.01
C SER A 42 -26.84 2.41 9.67
N ARG A 43 -26.85 3.28 10.69
CA ARG A 43 -26.94 4.75 10.58
C ARG A 43 -25.62 5.49 10.76
N SER A 44 -24.58 4.87 11.33
CA SER A 44 -23.26 5.47 11.52
C SER A 44 -22.52 5.46 10.19
N LYS A 45 -22.70 6.54 9.42
CA LYS A 45 -22.12 6.73 8.09
C LYS A 45 -20.61 7.00 8.11
N THR A 46 -19.99 7.16 9.27
CA THR A 46 -18.58 7.58 9.34
C THR A 46 -17.65 6.38 9.13
N HIS A 47 -17.11 6.26 7.93
CA HIS A 47 -16.10 5.26 7.54
C HIS A 47 -14.98 5.09 8.58
N LYS A 48 -14.56 6.20 9.21
CA LYS A 48 -13.50 6.21 10.24
C LYS A 48 -13.83 5.29 11.42
N ILE A 49 -15.03 5.39 11.98
CA ILE A 49 -15.42 4.57 13.15
C ILE A 49 -15.50 3.08 12.77
N LYS A 50 -16.09 2.76 11.61
CA LYS A 50 -16.15 1.38 11.12
C LYS A 50 -14.74 0.80 10.90
N GLN A 51 -13.83 1.61 10.37
CA GLN A 51 -12.45 1.18 10.14
C GLN A 51 -11.67 1.00 11.46
N GLU A 52 -11.85 1.87 12.45
CA GLU A 52 -11.24 1.71 13.78
C GLU A 52 -11.74 0.43 14.47
N PHE A 53 -13.03 0.13 14.33
CA PHE A 53 -13.59 -1.13 14.81
C PHE A 53 -12.93 -2.34 14.14
N ILE A 54 -12.84 -2.34 12.81
CA ILE A 54 -12.15 -3.40 12.06
C ILE A 54 -10.70 -3.55 12.56
N ARG A 55 -9.96 -2.45 12.69
CA ARG A 55 -8.56 -2.46 13.19
C ARG A 55 -8.45 -3.08 14.58
N ALA A 56 -9.32 -2.70 15.51
CA ALA A 56 -9.34 -3.27 16.85
C ALA A 56 -9.60 -4.78 16.84
N VAL A 57 -10.52 -5.25 15.99
CA VAL A 57 -10.80 -6.69 15.86
C VAL A 57 -9.66 -7.43 15.17
N LEU A 58 -9.03 -6.84 14.16
CA LEU A 58 -7.85 -7.40 13.49
C LEU A 58 -6.69 -7.66 14.47
N GLN A 59 -6.46 -6.75 15.43
CA GLN A 59 -5.44 -6.91 16.48
C GLN A 59 -5.64 -8.17 17.34
N THR A 60 -6.87 -8.69 17.42
CA THR A 60 -7.15 -9.94 18.15
C THR A 60 -6.72 -11.20 17.40
N GLY A 61 -6.43 -11.10 16.09
CA GLY A 61 -6.12 -12.23 15.21
C GLY A 61 -7.31 -13.17 14.91
N ARG A 62 -8.54 -12.78 15.31
CA ARG A 62 -9.75 -13.60 15.17
C ARG A 62 -10.69 -13.16 14.05
N PHE A 63 -10.26 -12.28 13.17
CA PHE A 63 -11.10 -11.80 12.07
C PHE A 63 -11.24 -12.87 10.96
N SER A 64 -12.49 -13.22 10.65
CA SER A 64 -12.92 -14.25 9.70
C SER A 64 -14.22 -13.86 9.01
N ASP A 65 -14.74 -14.74 8.15
CA ASP A 65 -15.98 -14.52 7.40
C ASP A 65 -17.18 -14.17 8.27
N ASP A 66 -17.30 -14.69 9.48
CA ASP A 66 -18.48 -14.46 10.33
C ASP A 66 -18.28 -13.35 11.38
N THR A 67 -17.15 -12.65 11.33
CA THR A 67 -16.79 -11.65 12.34
C THR A 67 -17.67 -10.41 12.30
N LEU A 68 -18.13 -10.00 11.11
CA LEU A 68 -18.99 -8.82 10.94
C LEU A 68 -20.33 -9.23 10.34
N PRO A 69 -21.47 -8.86 10.92
CA PRO A 69 -22.77 -9.10 10.31
C PRO A 69 -22.97 -8.21 9.08
N THR A 70 -23.88 -8.60 8.19
CA THR A 70 -24.22 -7.83 6.99
C THR A 70 -24.65 -6.40 7.30
N SER A 71 -25.35 -6.20 8.43
CA SER A 71 -25.79 -4.90 8.96
C SER A 71 -24.65 -3.91 9.23
N PHE A 72 -23.42 -4.41 9.39
CA PHE A 72 -22.23 -3.58 9.55
C PHE A 72 -21.89 -2.80 8.27
N PHE A 73 -22.21 -3.36 7.12
CA PHE A 73 -21.91 -2.77 5.82
C PHE A 73 -22.96 -1.73 5.41
N HIS A 74 -22.55 -0.73 4.64
CA HIS A 74 -23.44 0.36 4.22
C HIS A 74 -23.19 0.74 2.76
N PRO A 75 -24.22 1.06 1.94
CA PRO A 75 -24.06 1.35 0.51
C PRO A 75 -23.11 2.49 0.17
N ASN A 76 -23.03 3.49 1.04
CA ASN A 76 -22.11 4.62 0.85
C ASN A 76 -20.67 4.32 1.25
N LEU A 77 -20.35 3.10 1.74
CA LEU A 77 -18.98 2.74 2.11
C LEU A 77 -18.08 2.81 0.87
N SER A 78 -17.03 3.62 0.94
CA SER A 78 -16.10 3.90 -0.16
C SER A 78 -14.69 3.38 0.09
N ARG A 79 -14.40 3.03 1.34
CA ARG A 79 -13.12 2.49 1.79
C ARG A 79 -13.32 1.40 2.82
N ILE A 80 -12.57 0.31 2.67
CA ILE A 80 -12.47 -0.77 3.67
C ILE A 80 -11.06 -1.37 3.65
N GLU A 81 -10.49 -1.59 4.83
CA GLU A 81 -9.18 -2.21 5.03
C GLU A 81 -9.34 -3.38 6.00
N VAL A 82 -9.10 -4.60 5.51
CA VAL A 82 -9.13 -5.85 6.28
C VAL A 82 -7.83 -6.60 5.98
N ASN A 83 -6.80 -6.37 6.79
CA ASN A 83 -5.44 -6.87 6.54
C ASN A 83 -5.13 -8.13 7.37
N GLY A 84 -4.52 -9.14 6.77
CA GLY A 84 -4.04 -10.34 7.47
C GLY A 84 -5.15 -11.23 8.04
N ALA A 85 -6.39 -11.02 7.64
CA ALA A 85 -7.55 -11.73 8.17
C ALA A 85 -7.77 -13.09 7.47
N LYS A 86 -8.52 -13.97 8.13
CA LYS A 86 -8.92 -15.28 7.58
C LYS A 86 -10.23 -15.18 6.81
N ILE A 87 -10.33 -14.20 5.90
CA ILE A 87 -11.50 -13.97 5.05
C ILE A 87 -11.42 -14.70 3.70
N SER A 88 -12.55 -15.19 3.20
CA SER A 88 -12.72 -15.89 1.93
C SER A 88 -13.67 -15.14 0.99
N THR A 89 -13.96 -15.74 -0.18
CA THR A 89 -14.98 -15.24 -1.12
C THR A 89 -16.33 -14.99 -0.44
N VAL A 90 -16.70 -15.76 0.59
CA VAL A 90 -17.98 -15.59 1.31
C VAL A 90 -18.07 -14.22 1.97
N PHE A 91 -17.01 -13.77 2.65
CA PHE A 91 -16.98 -12.43 3.26
C PHE A 91 -17.08 -11.35 2.20
N VAL A 92 -16.27 -11.48 1.13
CA VAL A 92 -16.21 -10.50 0.04
C VAL A 92 -17.56 -10.37 -0.64
N GLU A 93 -18.23 -11.48 -0.95
CA GLU A 93 -19.55 -11.49 -1.56
C GLU A 93 -20.59 -10.81 -0.67
N ARG A 94 -20.66 -11.20 0.61
CA ARG A 94 -21.64 -10.64 1.56
C ARG A 94 -21.45 -9.13 1.75
N MET A 95 -20.20 -8.68 1.84
CA MET A 95 -19.86 -7.26 1.91
C MET A 95 -20.22 -6.53 0.61
N ALA A 96 -19.75 -7.02 -0.53
CA ALA A 96 -19.84 -6.32 -1.81
C ALA A 96 -21.30 -6.19 -2.30
N ARG A 97 -22.18 -7.12 -1.94
CA ARG A 97 -23.64 -7.02 -2.17
C ARG A 97 -24.28 -5.80 -1.50
N VAL A 98 -23.68 -5.28 -0.42
CA VAL A 98 -24.17 -4.09 0.29
C VAL A 98 -23.38 -2.84 -0.10
N THR A 99 -22.05 -2.93 -0.23
CA THR A 99 -21.15 -1.77 -0.40
C THR A 99 -20.78 -1.51 -1.85
N THR A 100 -21.76 -1.17 -2.69
CA THR A 100 -21.54 -1.03 -4.15
C THR A 100 -20.72 0.20 -4.58
N ASN A 101 -20.43 1.14 -3.66
CA ASN A 101 -19.66 2.36 -3.92
C ASN A 101 -18.20 2.29 -3.40
N LEU A 102 -17.65 1.08 -3.22
CA LEU A 102 -16.27 0.92 -2.80
C LEU A 102 -15.30 1.40 -3.89
N HIS A 103 -14.39 2.29 -3.50
CA HIS A 103 -13.31 2.80 -4.35
C HIS A 103 -11.94 2.36 -3.85
N HIS A 104 -11.81 2.06 -2.56
CA HIS A 104 -10.55 1.73 -1.91
C HIS A 104 -10.70 0.45 -1.09
N VAL A 105 -10.02 -0.61 -1.50
CA VAL A 105 -10.03 -1.89 -0.79
C VAL A 105 -8.60 -2.29 -0.47
N ASN A 106 -8.35 -2.62 0.79
CA ASN A 106 -7.11 -3.25 1.20
C ASN A 106 -7.41 -4.60 1.85
N PHE A 107 -6.97 -5.66 1.20
CA PHE A 107 -7.05 -7.04 1.69
C PHE A 107 -5.68 -7.70 1.83
N SER A 108 -4.60 -6.92 1.95
CA SER A 108 -3.26 -7.48 2.05
C SER A 108 -3.13 -8.51 3.17
N GLY A 109 -2.43 -9.60 2.90
CA GLY A 109 -2.22 -10.73 3.81
C GLY A 109 -3.44 -11.63 4.00
N CYS A 110 -4.57 -11.39 3.33
CA CYS A 110 -5.74 -12.28 3.38
C CYS A 110 -5.53 -13.52 2.51
N PHE A 111 -4.76 -14.48 3.03
CA PHE A 111 -4.29 -15.69 2.33
C PHE A 111 -5.38 -16.69 1.90
N ARG A 112 -6.65 -16.44 2.24
CA ARG A 112 -7.80 -17.31 1.88
C ARG A 112 -8.59 -16.78 0.68
N LEU A 113 -8.33 -15.56 0.22
CA LEU A 113 -8.96 -15.01 -0.97
C LEU A 113 -8.53 -15.78 -2.23
N THR A 114 -9.44 -15.96 -3.17
CA THR A 114 -9.21 -16.59 -4.47
C THR A 114 -9.52 -15.61 -5.59
N ASP A 115 -9.21 -15.99 -6.83
CA ASP A 115 -9.54 -15.18 -8.01
C ASP A 115 -11.05 -14.85 -8.06
N ASP A 116 -11.92 -15.80 -7.65
CA ASP A 116 -13.36 -15.58 -7.51
C ASP A 116 -13.72 -14.47 -6.53
N SER A 117 -12.94 -14.30 -5.46
CA SER A 117 -13.13 -13.20 -4.51
C SER A 117 -12.97 -11.86 -5.21
N ILE A 118 -11.93 -11.72 -6.04
CA ILE A 118 -11.63 -10.47 -6.75
C ILE A 118 -12.64 -10.21 -7.88
N LEU A 119 -13.02 -11.26 -8.61
CA LEU A 119 -14.09 -11.17 -9.61
C LEU A 119 -15.40 -10.69 -8.98
N THR A 120 -15.79 -11.29 -7.86
CA THR A 120 -17.00 -10.93 -7.12
C THR A 120 -16.94 -9.48 -6.66
N LEU A 121 -15.81 -9.06 -6.07
CA LEU A 121 -15.62 -7.69 -5.63
C LEU A 121 -15.83 -6.69 -6.78
N LEU A 122 -15.18 -6.91 -7.92
CA LEU A 122 -15.21 -5.97 -9.05
C LEU A 122 -16.54 -5.99 -9.81
N LYS A 123 -17.28 -7.11 -9.80
CA LYS A 123 -18.65 -7.17 -10.33
C LYS A 123 -19.62 -6.27 -9.56
N TYR A 124 -19.52 -6.24 -8.24
CA TYR A 124 -20.39 -5.42 -7.40
C TYR A 124 -19.86 -3.99 -7.18
N CYS A 125 -18.55 -3.78 -7.32
CA CYS A 125 -17.86 -2.50 -7.09
C CYS A 125 -17.03 -2.11 -8.34
N PRO A 126 -17.66 -1.80 -9.49
CA PRO A 126 -16.95 -1.56 -10.76
C PRO A 126 -16.12 -0.26 -10.77
N ASP A 127 -16.39 0.64 -9.83
CA ASP A 127 -15.72 1.94 -9.74
C ASP A 127 -14.42 1.92 -8.93
N MET A 128 -13.87 0.73 -8.65
CA MET A 128 -12.65 0.53 -7.89
C MET A 128 -11.49 1.40 -8.40
N LYS A 129 -10.82 2.09 -7.48
CA LYS A 129 -9.72 3.03 -7.75
C LYS A 129 -8.39 2.57 -7.19
N GLU A 130 -8.43 2.03 -5.97
CA GLU A 130 -7.25 1.53 -5.26
C GLU A 130 -7.52 0.14 -4.69
N LEU A 131 -6.67 -0.81 -5.06
CA LEU A 131 -6.79 -2.20 -4.63
C LEU A 131 -5.43 -2.71 -4.14
N ASP A 132 -5.39 -3.12 -2.87
CA ASP A 132 -4.21 -3.72 -2.25
C ASP A 132 -4.49 -5.19 -1.93
N LEU A 133 -3.75 -6.07 -2.60
CA LEU A 133 -3.80 -7.52 -2.54
C LEU A 133 -2.42 -8.11 -2.21
N GLN A 134 -1.55 -7.33 -1.56
CA GLN A 134 -0.22 -7.79 -1.20
C GLN A 134 -0.29 -9.10 -0.39
N ASN A 135 0.62 -10.06 -0.64
CA ASN A 135 0.72 -11.32 0.10
C ASN A 135 -0.58 -12.17 0.14
N CYS A 136 -1.48 -12.03 -0.82
CA CYS A 136 -2.65 -12.88 -1.01
C CYS A 136 -2.31 -14.12 -1.84
N ARG A 137 -1.56 -15.06 -1.25
CA ARG A 137 -0.86 -16.17 -1.93
C ARG A 137 -1.70 -17.16 -2.75
N LYS A 138 -3.03 -17.09 -2.70
CA LYS A 138 -3.93 -17.94 -3.48
C LYS A 138 -4.39 -17.28 -4.79
N LEU A 139 -4.11 -16.00 -4.98
CA LEU A 139 -4.41 -15.29 -6.21
C LEU A 139 -3.40 -15.65 -7.30
N THR A 140 -3.88 -15.77 -8.53
CA THR A 140 -3.09 -16.19 -9.69
C THR A 140 -3.16 -15.15 -10.80
N ASP A 141 -2.59 -15.45 -11.96
CA ASP A 141 -2.72 -14.61 -13.16
C ASP A 141 -4.18 -14.42 -13.59
N GLU A 142 -5.11 -15.27 -13.15
CA GLU A 142 -6.54 -15.07 -13.39
C GLU A 142 -7.05 -13.79 -12.73
N THR A 143 -6.60 -13.46 -11.52
CA THR A 143 -6.88 -12.14 -10.91
C THR A 143 -6.40 -11.00 -11.80
N LEU A 144 -5.27 -11.15 -12.48
CA LEU A 144 -4.73 -10.12 -13.37
C LEU A 144 -5.61 -9.94 -14.61
N ASN A 145 -6.11 -11.02 -15.20
CA ASN A 145 -7.09 -10.98 -16.29
C ASN A 145 -8.40 -10.30 -15.86
N ILE A 146 -8.92 -10.68 -14.69
CA ILE A 146 -10.11 -10.08 -14.08
C ILE A 146 -9.95 -8.57 -13.92
N LEU A 147 -8.77 -8.09 -13.49
CA LEU A 147 -8.49 -6.67 -13.34
C LEU A 147 -8.52 -5.93 -14.69
N ILE A 148 -7.96 -6.53 -15.74
CA ILE A 148 -8.01 -5.97 -17.11
C ILE A 148 -9.47 -5.77 -17.55
N GLU A 149 -10.34 -6.75 -17.27
CA GLU A 149 -11.73 -6.77 -17.75
C GLU A 149 -12.69 -5.91 -16.91
N HIS A 150 -12.52 -5.88 -15.58
CA HIS A 150 -13.53 -5.37 -14.67
C HIS A 150 -13.13 -4.13 -13.87
N SER A 151 -11.92 -3.58 -14.03
CA SER A 151 -11.42 -2.47 -13.20
C SER A 151 -11.01 -1.20 -13.98
N ALA A 152 -11.89 -0.74 -14.87
CA ALA A 152 -11.61 0.39 -15.77
C ALA A 152 -11.25 1.74 -15.09
N LYS A 153 -11.54 1.91 -13.80
CA LYS A 153 -11.18 3.12 -13.01
C LYS A 153 -9.95 2.94 -12.11
N LEU A 154 -9.36 1.75 -12.07
CA LEU A 154 -8.24 1.43 -11.19
C LEU A 154 -7.02 2.28 -11.55
N HIS A 155 -6.39 2.90 -10.56
CA HIS A 155 -5.17 3.68 -10.72
C HIS A 155 -4.11 3.41 -9.66
N SER A 156 -4.40 2.60 -8.65
CA SER A 156 -3.44 2.15 -7.64
C SER A 156 -3.62 0.66 -7.43
N ILE A 157 -2.56 -0.11 -7.63
CA ILE A 157 -2.57 -1.53 -7.38
C ILE A 157 -1.32 -1.98 -6.62
N ASP A 158 -1.55 -2.80 -5.61
CA ASP A 158 -0.51 -3.52 -4.88
C ASP A 158 -0.76 -5.02 -4.97
N ILE A 159 0.16 -5.72 -5.62
CA ILE A 159 0.18 -7.18 -5.77
C ILE A 159 1.53 -7.75 -5.31
N GLY A 160 2.29 -7.01 -4.50
CA GLY A 160 3.59 -7.45 -4.02
C GLY A 160 3.51 -8.76 -3.23
N GLY A 161 4.52 -9.62 -3.39
CA GLY A 161 4.62 -10.87 -2.62
C GLY A 161 3.61 -11.96 -3.00
N ASN A 162 2.88 -11.82 -4.11
CA ASN A 162 2.00 -12.86 -4.65
C ASN A 162 2.77 -13.86 -5.52
N THR A 163 3.39 -14.85 -4.88
CA THR A 163 4.28 -15.82 -5.55
C THR A 163 3.60 -16.72 -6.60
N ASN A 164 2.26 -16.71 -6.67
CA ASN A 164 1.49 -17.48 -7.65
C ASN A 164 1.08 -16.65 -8.87
N MET A 165 1.48 -15.38 -8.93
CA MET A 165 1.39 -14.53 -10.11
C MET A 165 2.73 -14.54 -10.86
N THR A 166 2.68 -14.58 -12.18
CA THR A 166 3.87 -14.56 -13.03
C THR A 166 4.22 -13.14 -13.45
N ILE A 167 5.49 -12.91 -13.81
CA ILE A 167 5.89 -11.60 -14.32
C ILE A 167 5.27 -11.34 -15.71
N GLU A 168 5.01 -12.38 -16.48
CA GLU A 168 4.31 -12.34 -17.76
C GLU A 168 2.86 -11.87 -17.58
N GLY A 169 2.13 -12.41 -16.60
CA GLY A 169 0.79 -11.97 -16.23
C GLY A 169 0.76 -10.50 -15.80
N ILE A 170 1.71 -10.08 -14.96
CA ILE A 170 1.84 -8.69 -14.51
C ILE A 170 2.15 -7.76 -15.69
N THR A 171 3.00 -8.20 -16.61
CA THR A 171 3.32 -7.46 -17.83
C THR A 171 2.07 -7.28 -18.69
N ALA A 172 1.27 -8.35 -18.87
CA ALA A 172 0.02 -8.30 -19.61
C ALA A 172 -1.00 -7.36 -18.96
N LEU A 173 -1.11 -7.35 -17.63
CA LEU A 173 -1.92 -6.39 -16.89
C LEU A 173 -1.52 -4.96 -17.26
N ILE A 174 -0.25 -4.60 -17.12
CA ILE A 174 0.20 -3.22 -17.37
C ILE A 174 0.03 -2.84 -18.85
N GLU A 175 0.28 -3.78 -19.75
CA GLU A 175 0.19 -3.55 -21.18
C GLU A 175 -1.25 -3.34 -21.66
N LYS A 176 -2.19 -4.17 -21.20
CA LYS A 176 -3.56 -4.27 -21.71
C LYS A 176 -4.60 -3.55 -20.87
N HIS A 177 -4.31 -3.20 -19.62
CA HIS A 177 -5.30 -2.59 -18.74
C HIS A 177 -5.80 -1.25 -19.31
N PRO A 178 -7.13 -1.03 -19.42
CA PRO A 178 -7.71 0.12 -20.12
C PRO A 178 -7.31 1.48 -19.50
N ASN A 179 -6.94 1.49 -18.22
CA ASN A 179 -6.54 2.69 -17.48
C ASN A 179 -5.03 2.81 -17.20
N HIS A 180 -4.18 2.00 -17.85
CA HIS A 180 -2.73 1.96 -17.59
C HIS A 180 -2.01 3.32 -17.61
N SER A 181 -2.45 4.26 -18.45
CA SER A 181 -1.87 5.61 -18.56
C SER A 181 -2.19 6.51 -17.37
N LYS A 182 -3.20 6.15 -16.58
CA LYS A 182 -3.59 6.83 -15.35
C LYS A 182 -3.12 6.11 -14.08
N PHE A 183 -2.37 5.00 -14.19
CA PHE A 183 -1.78 4.37 -13.02
C PHE A 183 -0.87 5.35 -12.29
N LEU A 184 -1.18 5.57 -11.01
CA LEU A 184 -0.47 6.45 -10.09
C LEU A 184 0.44 5.64 -9.16
N LYS A 185 0.02 4.45 -8.74
CA LYS A 185 0.80 3.59 -7.84
C LYS A 185 0.81 2.16 -8.35
N LEU A 186 2.00 1.57 -8.41
CA LEU A 186 2.21 0.20 -8.83
C LEU A 186 3.20 -0.47 -7.88
N HIS A 187 2.75 -1.51 -7.19
CA HIS A 187 3.60 -2.34 -6.34
C HIS A 187 3.57 -3.79 -6.82
N ILE A 188 4.72 -4.25 -7.32
CA ILE A 188 4.93 -5.57 -7.93
C ILE A 188 6.19 -6.25 -7.38
N SER A 189 6.59 -5.90 -6.15
CA SER A 189 7.77 -6.48 -5.49
C SER A 189 7.63 -7.99 -5.33
N GLY A 190 8.77 -8.69 -5.34
CA GLY A 190 8.85 -10.15 -5.19
C GLY A 190 8.70 -10.94 -6.49
N HIS A 191 8.55 -10.25 -7.64
CA HIS A 191 8.54 -10.88 -8.96
C HIS A 191 9.84 -10.54 -9.68
N ARG A 192 10.49 -11.54 -10.28
CA ARG A 192 11.75 -11.33 -11.03
C ARG A 192 11.46 -10.49 -12.27
N MET A 193 12.01 -9.28 -12.32
CA MET A 193 11.73 -8.35 -13.41
C MET A 193 12.44 -8.75 -14.70
N THR A 194 11.80 -8.45 -15.83
CA THR A 194 12.43 -8.54 -17.15
C THR A 194 12.58 -7.15 -17.76
N ASP A 195 13.53 -6.98 -18.68
CA ASP A 195 13.70 -5.74 -19.44
C ASP A 195 12.43 -5.36 -20.21
N HIS A 196 11.69 -6.37 -20.70
CA HIS A 196 10.42 -6.16 -21.38
C HIS A 196 9.39 -5.52 -20.44
N THR A 197 9.22 -6.05 -19.24
CA THR A 197 8.28 -5.51 -18.24
C THR A 197 8.63 -4.06 -17.86
N LEU A 198 9.91 -3.75 -17.66
CA LEU A 198 10.36 -2.38 -17.37
C LEU A 198 10.05 -1.42 -18.51
N LYS A 199 10.30 -1.82 -19.77
CA LYS A 199 9.94 -1.03 -20.95
C LYS A 199 8.43 -0.82 -21.05
N VAL A 200 7.63 -1.84 -20.74
CA VAL A 200 6.16 -1.73 -20.71
C VAL A 200 5.71 -0.73 -19.64
N ILE A 201 6.22 -0.81 -18.41
CA ILE A 201 5.95 0.17 -17.34
C ILE A 201 6.36 1.58 -17.79
N ALA A 202 7.55 1.70 -18.37
CA ALA A 202 8.07 2.98 -18.83
C ALA A 202 7.16 3.62 -19.89
N ASN A 203 6.71 2.84 -20.86
CA ASN A 203 5.94 3.35 -22.00
C ASN A 203 4.46 3.59 -21.69
N LYS A 204 3.85 2.75 -20.84
CA LYS A 204 2.41 2.76 -20.58
C LYS A 204 2.03 3.62 -19.36
N CYS A 205 2.74 3.50 -18.24
CA CYS A 205 2.37 4.14 -16.96
C CYS A 205 2.90 5.58 -16.85
N ARG A 206 2.42 6.51 -17.68
CA ARG A 206 2.98 7.87 -17.80
C ARG A 206 2.72 8.79 -16.60
N LYS A 207 1.72 8.49 -15.77
CA LYS A 207 1.36 9.27 -14.58
C LYS A 207 1.86 8.64 -13.28
N LEU A 208 2.76 7.66 -13.36
CA LEU A 208 3.22 6.89 -12.21
C LEU A 208 3.92 7.81 -11.19
N GLN A 209 3.43 7.80 -9.97
CA GLN A 209 3.94 8.59 -8.83
C GLN A 209 4.64 7.73 -7.80
N SER A 210 4.23 6.46 -7.67
CA SER A 210 4.80 5.51 -6.72
C SER A 210 5.10 4.20 -7.43
N LEU A 211 6.35 3.75 -7.38
CA LEU A 211 6.76 2.45 -7.91
C LEU A 211 7.44 1.63 -6.82
N ALA A 212 6.96 0.43 -6.58
CA ALA A 212 7.57 -0.53 -5.68
C ALA A 212 7.93 -1.82 -6.43
N VAL A 213 9.23 -2.07 -6.53
CA VAL A 213 9.87 -3.15 -7.30
C VAL A 213 11.03 -3.74 -6.50
N GLY A 214 10.78 -4.05 -5.23
CA GLY A 214 11.74 -4.70 -4.35
C GLY A 214 11.85 -6.20 -4.61
N TYR A 215 13.01 -6.79 -4.30
CA TYR A 215 13.32 -8.20 -4.63
C TYR A 215 13.12 -8.56 -6.11
N CYS A 216 13.39 -7.62 -7.02
CA CYS A 216 13.12 -7.79 -8.45
C CYS A 216 14.38 -8.10 -9.29
N GLY A 217 15.57 -7.97 -8.71
CA GLY A 217 16.86 -8.25 -9.38
C GLY A 217 17.31 -7.15 -10.34
N LEU A 218 16.87 -5.91 -10.09
CA LEU A 218 17.11 -4.73 -10.93
C LEU A 218 18.54 -4.21 -10.85
N SER A 219 19.05 -3.70 -11.97
CA SER A 219 20.29 -2.92 -12.06
C SER A 219 20.02 -1.41 -12.14
N ASP A 220 21.06 -0.62 -11.91
CA ASP A 220 21.00 0.85 -12.04
C ASP A 220 20.55 1.28 -13.45
N ASP A 221 21.16 0.75 -14.51
CA ASP A 221 20.83 1.14 -15.90
C ASP A 221 19.34 0.92 -16.22
N ALA A 222 18.78 -0.19 -15.73
CA ALA A 222 17.39 -0.55 -15.98
C ALA A 222 16.42 0.41 -15.27
N LEU A 223 16.73 0.81 -14.03
CA LEU A 223 15.93 1.80 -13.31
C LEU A 223 16.12 3.21 -13.84
N ILE A 224 17.35 3.61 -14.15
CA ILE A 224 17.65 4.91 -14.74
C ILE A 224 16.88 5.07 -16.05
N ALA A 225 16.86 4.05 -16.91
CA ALA A 225 16.07 4.09 -18.16
C ALA A 225 14.56 4.23 -17.91
N LEU A 226 14.02 3.63 -16.84
CA LEU A 226 12.60 3.76 -16.47
C LEU A 226 12.28 5.16 -15.94
N LEU A 227 13.20 5.74 -15.17
CA LEU A 227 13.07 7.03 -14.52
C LEU A 227 13.40 8.21 -15.44
N ASP A 228 14.06 7.97 -16.57
CA ASP A 228 14.44 9.02 -17.50
C ASP A 228 13.23 9.89 -17.89
N ARG A 229 13.39 11.19 -17.67
CA ARG A 229 12.36 12.23 -17.90
C ARG A 229 11.03 12.02 -17.16
N ARG A 230 10.96 11.12 -16.16
CA ARG A 230 9.75 10.82 -15.40
C ARG A 230 9.63 11.69 -14.16
N GLN A 231 9.15 12.90 -14.37
CA GLN A 231 9.01 13.90 -13.30
C GLN A 231 7.86 13.65 -12.32
N SER A 232 6.97 12.70 -12.61
CA SER A 232 5.83 12.38 -11.74
C SER A 232 6.19 11.54 -10.52
N ILE A 233 7.35 10.86 -10.53
CA ILE A 233 7.75 9.96 -9.45
C ILE A 233 8.04 10.76 -8.17
N SER A 234 7.37 10.33 -7.10
CA SER A 234 7.47 10.90 -5.76
C SER A 234 7.84 9.86 -4.71
N SER A 235 7.61 8.57 -4.98
CA SER A 235 7.99 7.47 -4.11
C SER A 235 8.60 6.31 -4.89
N LEU A 236 9.76 5.83 -4.44
CA LEU A 236 10.43 4.66 -4.97
C LEU A 236 10.74 3.67 -3.85
N HIS A 237 10.25 2.44 -4.00
CA HIS A 237 10.57 1.34 -3.09
C HIS A 237 11.33 0.24 -3.84
N LEU A 238 12.62 0.18 -3.57
CA LEU A 238 13.63 -0.61 -4.27
C LEU A 238 14.31 -1.65 -3.35
N HIS A 239 13.67 -1.95 -2.22
CA HIS A 239 14.23 -2.81 -1.18
C HIS A 239 14.77 -4.13 -1.75
N TRP A 240 15.90 -4.59 -1.23
CA TRP A 240 16.53 -5.87 -1.53
C TRP A 240 16.90 -6.11 -3.00
N ASN A 241 17.06 -5.04 -3.80
CA ASN A 241 17.73 -5.15 -5.08
C ASN A 241 19.25 -5.05 -4.89
N TYR A 242 19.90 -6.21 -4.83
CA TYR A 242 21.33 -6.36 -4.51
C TYR A 242 22.31 -5.88 -5.60
N LYS A 243 21.82 -5.48 -6.78
CA LYS A 243 22.65 -4.94 -7.88
C LYS A 243 22.61 -3.42 -7.98
N LEU A 244 21.84 -2.75 -7.11
CA LEU A 244 21.78 -1.29 -7.13
C LEU A 244 23.03 -0.71 -6.49
N THR A 245 23.55 0.41 -7.01
CA THR A 245 24.79 1.00 -6.49
C THR A 245 24.64 2.49 -6.21
N ASP A 246 25.70 3.12 -5.72
CA ASP A 246 25.82 4.57 -5.51
C ASP A 246 25.43 5.39 -6.74
N ARG A 247 25.70 4.87 -7.94
CA ARG A 247 25.36 5.51 -9.22
C ARG A 247 23.86 5.79 -9.35
N LEU A 248 23.00 4.89 -8.86
CA LEU A 248 21.57 5.15 -8.85
C LEU A 248 21.23 6.33 -7.94
N LEU A 249 21.83 6.40 -6.75
CA LEU A 249 21.55 7.46 -5.79
C LEU A 249 21.99 8.84 -6.30
N GLU A 250 23.14 8.91 -6.96
CA GLU A 250 23.60 10.11 -7.66
C GLU A 250 22.59 10.57 -8.73
N TYR A 251 22.07 9.62 -9.52
CA TYR A 251 21.02 9.89 -10.50
C TYR A 251 19.73 10.37 -9.84
N LEU A 252 19.27 9.72 -8.77
CA LEU A 252 18.04 10.10 -8.06
C LEU A 252 18.16 11.50 -7.43
N GLY A 253 19.33 11.85 -6.89
CA GLY A 253 19.59 13.16 -6.32
C GLY A 253 19.51 14.29 -7.36
N SER A 254 20.03 14.04 -8.56
CA SER A 254 20.14 15.07 -9.62
C SER A 254 18.97 15.11 -10.61
N GLN A 255 18.36 13.97 -10.94
CA GLN A 255 17.37 13.87 -12.04
C GLN A 255 15.92 13.64 -11.58
N CYS A 256 15.68 13.40 -10.28
CA CYS A 256 14.35 13.16 -9.73
C CYS A 256 13.92 14.28 -8.75
N PRO A 257 13.58 15.48 -9.25
CA PRO A 257 13.26 16.64 -8.41
C PRO A 257 12.03 16.43 -7.53
N ASN A 258 11.05 15.62 -7.97
CA ASN A 258 9.83 15.36 -7.21
C ASN A 258 9.92 14.18 -6.22
N LEU A 259 11.05 13.47 -6.15
CA LEU A 259 11.21 12.32 -5.25
C LEU A 259 11.18 12.77 -3.78
N GLN A 260 10.25 12.20 -3.00
CA GLN A 260 10.05 12.50 -1.58
C GLN A 260 10.24 11.28 -0.69
N GLU A 261 10.08 10.06 -1.23
CA GLU A 261 10.25 8.82 -0.47
C GLU A 261 11.16 7.86 -1.23
N LEU A 262 12.21 7.38 -0.54
CA LEU A 262 13.11 6.35 -1.06
C LEU A 262 13.21 5.20 -0.05
N ASN A 263 12.94 3.99 -0.48
CA ASN A 263 13.22 2.79 0.31
C ASN A 263 14.24 1.92 -0.42
N ILE A 264 15.42 1.79 0.16
CA ILE A 264 16.52 0.93 -0.29
C ILE A 264 16.89 -0.09 0.81
N CYS A 265 15.95 -0.43 1.68
CA CYS A 265 16.12 -1.43 2.73
C CYS A 265 16.77 -2.70 2.15
N GLY A 266 17.83 -3.21 2.77
CA GLY A 266 18.54 -4.41 2.33
C GLY A 266 19.45 -4.24 1.11
N VAL A 267 19.58 -3.03 0.55
CA VAL A 267 20.57 -2.73 -0.50
C VAL A 267 21.92 -2.45 0.15
N LYS A 268 22.75 -3.49 0.26
CA LYS A 268 24.04 -3.45 0.99
C LYS A 268 25.20 -2.84 0.19
N THR A 269 24.99 -2.65 -1.10
CA THR A 269 25.97 -2.17 -2.08
C THR A 269 26.09 -0.65 -2.13
N VAL A 270 25.22 0.05 -1.39
CA VAL A 270 25.24 1.51 -1.29
C VAL A 270 26.14 1.96 -0.14
N SER A 271 26.99 2.96 -0.39
CA SER A 271 27.94 3.51 0.57
C SER A 271 27.35 4.61 1.46
N ASN A 272 28.06 4.92 2.55
CA ASN A 272 27.75 6.05 3.44
C ASN A 272 27.73 7.37 2.68
N ASP A 273 28.76 7.61 1.86
CA ASP A 273 28.95 8.87 1.14
C ASP A 273 27.84 9.11 0.13
N ALA A 274 27.41 8.07 -0.58
CA ALA A 274 26.33 8.17 -1.56
C ALA A 274 24.98 8.50 -0.90
N ILE A 275 24.67 7.94 0.26
CA ILE A 275 23.46 8.26 1.01
C ILE A 275 23.49 9.69 1.51
N PHE A 276 24.60 10.11 2.10
CA PHE A 276 24.78 11.46 2.59
C PHE A 276 24.64 12.48 1.45
N ALA A 277 25.32 12.26 0.33
CA ALA A 277 25.25 13.12 -0.85
C ALA A 277 23.84 13.17 -1.45
N PHE A 278 23.15 12.03 -1.55
CA PHE A 278 21.77 11.97 -2.02
C PHE A 278 20.82 12.78 -1.13
N VAL A 279 20.89 12.59 0.20
CA VAL A 279 20.04 13.32 1.13
C VAL A 279 20.35 14.82 1.07
N GLN A 280 21.62 15.20 1.08
CA GLN A 280 22.05 16.58 0.96
C GLN A 280 21.51 17.24 -0.32
N ALA A 281 21.66 16.57 -1.47
CA ALA A 281 21.14 17.05 -2.75
C ALA A 281 19.62 17.26 -2.70
N LYS A 282 18.87 16.36 -2.05
CA LYS A 282 17.40 16.47 -1.94
C LYS A 282 16.93 17.50 -0.91
N MET A 283 17.72 17.79 0.12
CA MET A 283 17.32 18.71 1.20
C MET A 283 17.75 20.16 0.91
N LEU A 284 18.88 20.37 0.24
CA LEU A 284 19.47 21.70 -0.02
C LEU A 284 19.16 22.27 -1.41
N ALA A 285 18.52 21.52 -2.31
CA ALA A 285 18.31 21.95 -3.70
C ALA A 285 17.47 23.21 -3.93
N ASN A 286 16.87 23.81 -2.90
CA ASN A 286 16.13 25.08 -3.00
C ASN A 286 16.80 26.24 -2.22
N ALA A 287 18.09 26.11 -1.86
CA ALA A 287 18.79 27.13 -1.07
C ALA A 287 19.28 28.33 -1.90
N ASP A 288 19.40 28.17 -3.22
CA ASP A 288 19.88 29.21 -4.13
C ASP A 288 18.70 29.86 -4.88
N GLU A 289 18.14 30.95 -4.33
CA GLU A 289 16.96 31.67 -4.87
C GLU A 289 17.20 32.35 -6.24
N GLU A 290 18.43 32.35 -6.77
CA GLU A 290 18.80 33.11 -7.98
C GLU A 290 18.66 32.34 -9.30
N SER A 291 18.49 31.01 -9.28
CA SER A 291 18.28 30.24 -10.51
C SER A 291 16.79 29.89 -10.69
N LYS A 292 16.21 30.25 -11.84
CA LYS A 292 14.84 29.86 -12.25
C LYS A 292 14.70 28.35 -12.54
N GLU A 293 15.61 27.53 -12.02
CA GLU A 293 15.67 26.11 -12.32
C GLU A 293 14.75 25.32 -11.38
N ARG A 294 13.74 24.69 -11.98
CA ARG A 294 12.91 23.57 -11.49
C ARG A 294 12.89 23.39 -9.96
N GLU A 295 11.78 23.78 -9.33
CA GLU A 295 11.51 23.53 -7.90
C GLU A 295 11.74 22.05 -7.52
N VAL A 296 12.72 21.80 -6.65
CA VAL A 296 13.05 20.46 -6.17
C VAL A 296 12.27 20.20 -4.87
N LYS A 297 11.48 19.13 -4.84
CA LYS A 297 10.79 18.74 -3.61
C LYS A 297 11.78 18.11 -2.64
N ARG A 298 11.69 18.55 -1.38
CA ARG A 298 12.42 17.97 -0.26
C ARG A 298 12.04 16.51 -0.04
N LEU A 299 13.05 15.73 0.33
CA LEU A 299 12.89 14.35 0.77
C LEU A 299 12.14 14.34 2.12
N LYS A 300 11.15 13.47 2.24
CA LYS A 300 10.34 13.30 3.46
C LYS A 300 10.69 12.02 4.20
N ARG A 301 11.10 10.98 3.46
CA ARG A 301 11.35 9.66 4.03
C ARG A 301 12.48 8.94 3.30
N VAL A 302 13.39 8.37 4.06
CA VAL A 302 14.40 7.43 3.56
C VAL A 302 14.44 6.19 4.44
N ASP A 303 14.33 5.01 3.82
CA ASP A 303 14.43 3.71 4.51
C ASP A 303 15.70 3.00 4.06
N VAL A 304 16.61 2.84 5.02
CA VAL A 304 17.96 2.28 4.86
C VAL A 304 18.19 1.11 5.83
N LYS A 305 17.12 0.50 6.33
CA LYS A 305 17.22 -0.70 7.17
C LYS A 305 17.99 -1.80 6.48
N TYR A 306 18.80 -2.54 7.25
CA TYR A 306 19.59 -3.67 6.74
C TYR A 306 20.55 -3.32 5.57
N THR A 307 20.90 -2.04 5.42
CA THR A 307 22.01 -1.59 4.55
C THR A 307 23.33 -1.64 5.32
N ASN A 308 24.43 -1.28 4.65
CA ASN A 308 25.74 -1.13 5.29
C ASN A 308 26.01 0.30 5.79
N VAL A 309 24.98 1.16 5.81
CA VAL A 309 25.13 2.56 6.22
C VAL A 309 25.37 2.63 7.73
N SER A 310 26.39 3.39 8.14
CA SER A 310 26.79 3.48 9.55
C SER A 310 25.77 4.24 10.39
N LYS A 311 25.60 3.84 11.65
CA LYS A 311 24.70 4.54 12.59
C LYS A 311 25.08 6.01 12.79
N GLU A 312 26.37 6.33 12.70
CA GLU A 312 26.89 7.69 12.82
C GLU A 312 26.37 8.60 11.71
N VAL A 313 26.42 8.12 10.45
CA VAL A 313 25.90 8.86 9.29
C VAL A 313 24.39 9.08 9.42
N LEU A 314 23.66 8.08 9.92
CA LEU A 314 22.21 8.15 10.09
C LEU A 314 21.82 9.12 11.22
N ALA A 315 22.55 9.11 12.33
CA ALA A 315 22.35 10.07 13.42
C ALA A 315 22.65 11.49 12.94
N HIS A 316 23.78 11.70 12.27
CA HIS A 316 24.15 13.00 11.71
C HIS A 316 23.11 13.51 10.71
N THR A 317 22.60 12.65 9.84
CA THR A 317 21.56 12.99 8.87
C THR A 317 20.25 13.39 9.56
N ALA A 318 19.84 12.66 10.60
CA ALA A 318 18.64 12.95 11.37
C ALA A 318 18.75 14.27 12.14
N ASP A 319 19.93 14.56 12.71
CA ASP A 319 20.19 15.81 13.43
C ASP A 319 20.23 17.02 12.49
N ALA A 320 20.83 16.85 11.30
CA ALA A 320 20.91 17.90 10.29
C ALA A 320 19.55 18.23 9.65
N TYR A 321 18.66 17.23 9.53
CA TYR A 321 17.38 17.35 8.84
C TYR A 321 16.21 16.81 9.69
N PRO A 322 15.72 17.56 10.69
CA PRO A 322 14.69 17.07 11.62
C PRO A 322 13.33 16.77 10.97
N ASP A 323 13.05 17.31 9.78
CA ASP A 323 11.84 17.08 9.00
C ASP A 323 11.92 15.81 8.12
N LEU A 324 13.10 15.19 8.01
CA LEU A 324 13.32 13.95 7.28
C LEU A 324 13.12 12.72 8.18
N VAL A 325 12.19 11.84 7.79
CA VAL A 325 12.01 10.54 8.47
C VAL A 325 13.06 9.54 7.97
N VAL A 326 14.10 9.33 8.75
CA VAL A 326 15.12 8.29 8.51
C VAL A 326 14.72 7.00 9.23
N ILE A 327 14.56 5.91 8.48
CA ILE A 327 14.28 4.58 9.00
C ILE A 327 15.56 3.75 8.88
N SER A 328 16.17 3.44 10.02
CA SER A 328 17.46 2.75 10.14
C SER A 328 17.38 1.38 10.82
#